data_AF-A0AAV2EDG9-F1
#
_entry.id   AF-A0AAV2EDG9-F1
#
_cell.length_a   1.000
_cell.length_b   1.000
_cell.length_c   1.000
_cell.angle_alpha   90.00
_cell.angle_beta   90.00
_cell.angle_gamma   90.00
#
_symmetry.space_group_name_H-M   'P 1'
#
loop_
_entity.id
_entity.type
_entity.pdbx_description
1 polymer ?
#
loop_
_entity_poly.entity_id
_entity_poly.type
_entity_poly.pdbx_seq_one_letter_code
_entity_poly.pdbx_strand_id
1 'polypeptide(L)'
;MGCCQSCFTKPPSSSDVHHSVHGNDHDHHHQPTNGAASPASTGGVPAFAEFSLADLKAATNNFSFYFIVSESGEKAPNVVYKGRLGNNNSSSGITDDKKNSDRRWIVVKKFTKVAWPDPKQFVDEAWGVGKLRNKRLANLIGYCCDGDERLLVAEYMPNDTLAKHLFHWESQTIEWALRLRVALYMAEALNYCRAEGRPLYHDLNAYRVLFDENGDPRLSCFGLMKNSRDGKSYSTNLAYTPPEYLKNGRVTPESVIFSFGTVLLDLLSGKHIPPSHALDMIRAKNLLFLMDSHLEGNFSTEEATVVFDLASRCLQYEPRERPCTKDIVETLSPLQNKSDVPSYVMLGISKQEQAPPTPQHPLSPMGDACSRMDLTAIHQILVMMHYKDDEGTNELSFQEWTQQMRDAGS
;
A
#
# COMPACT_ATOMS: atom_id res chain seq x y z
N MET A 1 -30.31 -51.67 -5.63
CA MET A 1 -29.98 -53.08 -5.32
C MET A 1 -28.87 -53.52 -6.27
N GLY A 2 -27.92 -54.37 -5.84
CA GLY A 2 -26.75 -54.80 -6.66
C GLY A 2 -25.69 -53.69 -6.77
N CYS A 3 -24.51 -53.68 -6.14
CA CYS A 3 -23.60 -54.72 -5.63
C CYS A 3 -22.92 -55.61 -6.69
N CYS A 4 -21.61 -55.41 -6.86
CA CYS A 4 -20.60 -56.48 -7.05
C CYS A 4 -19.22 -55.97 -6.58
N GLN A 5 -18.56 -56.75 -5.72
CA GLN A 5 -17.15 -56.59 -5.34
C GLN A 5 -16.32 -57.69 -6.00
N SER A 6 -15.02 -57.47 -6.19
CA SER A 6 -14.01 -58.53 -6.09
C SER A 6 -12.63 -57.93 -5.72
N CYS A 7 -11.78 -58.72 -5.07
CA CYS A 7 -10.51 -58.30 -4.47
C CYS A 7 -9.37 -59.29 -4.79
N PHE A 8 -8.12 -58.86 -4.53
CA PHE A 8 -6.86 -59.63 -4.56
C PHE A 8 -6.38 -60.03 -5.98
N THR A 9 -5.08 -59.97 -6.31
CA THR A 9 -3.92 -60.55 -5.58
C THR A 9 -2.59 -59.75 -5.70
N LYS A 10 -1.58 -60.22 -4.96
CA LYS A 10 -0.12 -59.89 -4.91
C LYS A 10 0.61 -61.22 -4.53
N PRO A 11 1.96 -61.36 -4.56
CA PRO A 11 3.04 -60.67 -5.27
C PRO A 11 3.80 -61.73 -6.17
N PRO A 12 5.16 -61.79 -6.36
CA PRO A 12 6.22 -61.82 -5.34
C PRO A 12 7.46 -60.93 -5.63
N SER A 13 8.43 -61.00 -4.71
CA SER A 13 9.71 -60.27 -4.66
C SER A 13 10.92 -61.17 -4.95
N SER A 14 12.06 -60.60 -5.34
CA SER A 14 13.38 -61.26 -5.33
C SER A 14 14.44 -60.35 -4.72
N SER A 15 15.33 -60.91 -3.90
CA SER A 15 16.43 -60.25 -3.20
C SER A 15 17.78 -60.39 -3.92
N ASP A 16 18.80 -59.79 -3.30
CA ASP A 16 20.25 -60.08 -3.34
C ASP A 16 21.11 -58.98 -4.02
N VAL A 17 22.29 -58.57 -3.51
CA VAL A 17 23.05 -58.99 -2.30
C VAL A 17 23.92 -57.83 -1.76
N HIS A 18 24.44 -57.99 -0.54
CA HIS A 18 25.34 -57.08 0.20
C HIS A 18 26.64 -56.66 -0.52
N HIS A 19 27.14 -55.46 -0.17
CA HIS A 19 28.52 -55.32 0.29
C HIS A 19 28.63 -54.25 1.40
N SER A 20 29.28 -54.60 2.51
CA SER A 20 29.45 -53.75 3.69
C SER A 20 30.90 -53.25 3.80
N VAL A 21 31.10 -51.99 4.18
CA VAL A 21 32.37 -51.48 4.74
C VAL A 21 32.05 -50.53 5.90
N HIS A 22 32.77 -50.67 7.02
CA HIS A 22 32.72 -49.77 8.17
C HIS A 22 33.10 -48.33 7.76
N GLY A 23 32.65 -47.24 8.37
CA GLY A 23 32.12 -47.08 9.73
C GLY A 23 33.01 -46.07 10.46
N ASN A 24 32.43 -44.93 10.87
CA ASN A 24 32.96 -44.06 11.92
C ASN A 24 31.89 -43.00 12.26
N ASP A 25 31.43 -43.01 13.51
CA ASP A 25 30.63 -41.93 14.08
C ASP A 25 31.51 -40.71 14.33
N HIS A 26 31.01 -39.52 14.01
CA HIS A 26 31.37 -38.30 14.72
C HIS A 26 30.20 -37.31 14.68
N ASP A 27 29.47 -37.26 15.80
CA ASP A 27 28.53 -36.18 16.10
C ASP A 27 29.28 -34.85 16.18
N HIS A 28 28.96 -33.94 15.25
CA HIS A 28 29.31 -32.53 15.38
C HIS A 28 28.06 -31.66 15.26
N HIS A 29 27.61 -31.16 16.42
CA HIS A 29 26.71 -30.02 16.52
C HIS A 29 27.29 -28.81 15.76
N HIS A 30 26.82 -28.57 14.54
CA HIS A 30 27.09 -27.33 13.83
C HIS A 30 26.18 -26.21 14.32
N GLN A 31 26.67 -25.51 15.34
CA GLN A 31 26.26 -24.16 15.68
C GLN A 31 26.53 -23.25 14.44
N PRO A 32 25.56 -22.46 13.94
CA PRO A 32 25.82 -21.59 12.80
C PRO A 32 26.74 -20.45 13.23
N THR A 33 27.87 -20.30 12.53
CA THR A 33 28.84 -19.23 12.78
C THR A 33 28.31 -17.88 12.32
N ASN A 34 28.39 -16.87 13.20
CA ASN A 34 28.12 -15.48 12.85
C ASN A 34 29.12 -14.99 11.80
N GLY A 35 28.66 -14.60 10.61
CA GLY A 35 29.56 -14.16 9.54
C GLY A 35 28.91 -13.95 8.17
N ALA A 36 27.83 -13.17 8.09
CA ALA A 36 27.29 -12.70 6.82
C ALA A 36 26.91 -11.21 6.91
N ALA A 37 27.25 -10.46 5.85
CA ALA A 37 27.23 -9.00 5.82
C ALA A 37 25.89 -8.37 6.25
N SER A 38 25.98 -7.26 6.98
CA SER A 38 24.82 -6.40 7.27
C SER A 38 24.21 -5.91 5.95
N PRO A 39 22.89 -6.09 5.72
CA PRO A 39 22.24 -5.49 4.57
C PRO A 39 22.28 -3.96 4.69
N ALA A 40 22.55 -3.28 3.58
CA ALA A 40 22.55 -1.83 3.52
C ALA A 40 21.22 -1.26 4.06
N SER A 41 21.29 -0.17 4.81
CA SER A 41 20.16 0.42 5.54
C SER A 41 18.96 0.70 4.63
N THR A 42 17.92 -0.13 4.71
CA THR A 42 16.64 0.10 4.06
C THR A 42 15.93 1.27 4.75
N GLY A 43 15.77 2.38 4.04
CA GLY A 43 15.33 3.64 4.63
C GLY A 43 13.91 3.59 5.19
N GLY A 44 13.74 4.03 6.45
CA GLY A 44 12.46 4.48 7.03
C GLY A 44 11.37 3.44 7.35
N VAL A 45 11.35 2.28 6.66
CA VAL A 45 10.29 1.28 6.82
C VAL A 45 10.43 0.53 8.16
N PRO A 46 9.38 0.45 8.99
CA PRO A 46 9.41 -0.31 10.24
C PRO A 46 9.75 -1.80 10.07
N ALA A 47 10.35 -2.37 11.13
CA ALA A 47 10.33 -3.81 11.34
C ALA A 47 8.88 -4.31 11.38
N PHE A 48 8.65 -5.50 10.83
CA PHE A 48 7.33 -6.13 10.85
C PHE A 48 6.97 -6.56 12.27
N ALA A 49 5.78 -6.19 12.76
CA ALA A 49 5.36 -6.42 14.14
C ALA A 49 3.91 -6.93 14.25
N GLU A 50 3.60 -7.57 15.37
CA GLU A 50 2.22 -7.80 15.81
C GLU A 50 1.71 -6.57 16.57
N PHE A 51 0.49 -6.14 16.27
CA PHE A 51 -0.20 -5.03 16.90
C PHE A 51 -1.37 -5.55 17.73
N SER A 52 -1.61 -4.96 18.91
CA SER A 52 -2.81 -5.32 19.68
C SER A 52 -4.07 -4.74 19.02
N LEU A 53 -5.20 -5.43 19.19
CA LEU A 53 -6.50 -4.92 18.74
C LEU A 53 -6.86 -3.58 19.41
N ALA A 54 -6.39 -3.35 20.64
CA ALA A 54 -6.58 -2.11 21.37
C ALA A 54 -5.85 -0.93 20.71
N ASP A 55 -4.60 -1.12 20.28
CA ASP A 55 -3.81 -0.09 19.59
C ASP A 55 -4.43 0.26 18.23
N LEU A 56 -4.88 -0.75 17.47
CA LEU A 56 -5.53 -0.52 16.18
C LEU A 56 -6.90 0.14 16.33
N LYS A 57 -7.67 -0.18 17.39
CA LYS A 57 -8.91 0.56 17.73
C LYS A 57 -8.60 2.01 18.09
N ALA A 58 -7.61 2.27 18.94
CA ALA A 58 -7.22 3.64 19.28
C ALA A 58 -6.78 4.43 18.04
N ALA A 59 -5.96 3.83 17.18
CA ALA A 59 -5.44 4.47 15.97
C ALA A 59 -6.50 4.79 14.90
N THR A 60 -7.61 4.04 14.85
CA THR A 60 -8.68 4.17 13.83
C THR A 60 -9.98 4.77 14.37
N ASN A 61 -9.95 5.33 15.58
CA ASN A 61 -11.14 5.78 16.31
C ASN A 61 -12.24 4.70 16.38
N ASN A 62 -11.86 3.51 16.86
CA ASN A 62 -12.66 2.29 16.93
C ASN A 62 -13.26 1.86 15.57
N PHE A 63 -12.42 1.85 14.52
CA PHE A 63 -12.83 1.54 13.14
C PHE A 63 -13.99 2.42 12.64
N SER A 64 -13.93 3.72 12.93
CA SER A 64 -14.97 4.68 12.54
C SER A 64 -15.06 4.82 11.02
N PHE A 65 -16.30 4.93 10.50
CA PHE A 65 -16.55 5.07 9.06
C PHE A 65 -15.89 6.31 8.43
N TYR A 66 -15.71 7.39 9.20
CA TYR A 66 -14.97 8.60 8.77
C TYR A 66 -13.49 8.35 8.43
N PHE A 67 -12.95 7.20 8.85
CA PHE A 67 -11.58 6.78 8.58
C PHE A 67 -11.48 5.76 7.46
N ILE A 68 -12.58 5.35 6.81
CA ILE A 68 -12.54 4.42 5.69
C ILE A 68 -11.89 5.10 4.46
N VAL A 69 -10.98 4.38 3.81
CA VAL A 69 -10.30 4.79 2.56
C VAL A 69 -10.53 3.81 1.40
N SER A 70 -11.24 2.71 1.61
CA SER A 70 -11.70 1.83 0.53
C SER A 70 -12.92 2.41 -0.17
N GLU A 71 -12.90 2.46 -1.51
CA GLU A 71 -13.91 3.17 -2.33
C GLU A 71 -15.35 2.71 -2.14
N SER A 72 -15.59 1.41 -1.94
CA SER A 72 -16.94 0.90 -1.66
C SER A 72 -17.44 1.22 -0.25
N GLY A 73 -16.70 2.01 0.53
CA GLY A 73 -17.02 2.37 1.91
C GLY A 73 -17.18 1.13 2.79
N GLU A 74 -18.21 1.14 3.63
CA GLU A 74 -18.62 0.02 4.48
C GLU A 74 -19.11 -1.21 3.70
N LYS A 75 -19.45 -1.06 2.41
CA LYS A 75 -19.88 -2.17 1.55
C LYS A 75 -18.70 -2.97 0.98
N ALA A 76 -17.46 -2.55 1.24
CA ALA A 76 -16.27 -3.29 0.83
C ALA A 76 -16.20 -4.64 1.58
N PRO A 77 -15.94 -5.78 0.90
CA PRO A 77 -15.82 -7.08 1.56
C PRO A 77 -14.60 -7.15 2.50
N ASN A 78 -13.60 -6.28 2.32
CA ASN A 78 -12.52 -6.07 3.28
C ASN A 78 -12.30 -4.56 3.38
N VAL A 79 -12.76 -3.96 4.48
CA VAL A 79 -12.72 -2.50 4.68
C VAL A 79 -11.30 -2.07 5.03
N VAL A 80 -10.85 -0.96 4.45
CA VAL A 80 -9.53 -0.37 4.76
C VAL A 80 -9.74 0.96 5.47
N TYR A 81 -9.15 1.10 6.66
CA TYR A 81 -9.18 2.31 7.48
C TYR A 81 -7.83 3.00 7.45
N LYS A 82 -7.78 4.32 7.32
CA LYS A 82 -6.60 5.11 7.73
C LYS A 82 -6.57 5.20 9.26
N GLY A 83 -5.40 5.23 9.85
CA GLY A 83 -5.25 5.41 11.29
C GLY A 83 -3.93 6.10 11.62
N ARG A 84 -3.83 6.62 12.84
CA ARG A 84 -2.59 7.23 13.35
C ARG A 84 -2.19 6.54 14.63
N LEU A 85 -1.03 5.89 14.62
CA LEU A 85 -0.49 5.27 15.83
C LEU A 85 -0.21 6.35 16.89
N GLY A 86 -0.49 6.02 18.14
CA GLY A 86 -0.27 6.89 19.30
C GLY A 86 0.70 6.25 20.30
N ASN A 87 1.28 7.08 21.17
CA ASN A 87 2.29 6.68 22.16
C ASN A 87 1.69 5.88 23.34
N ASN A 88 1.15 4.70 23.06
CA ASN A 88 0.73 3.77 24.11
C ASN A 88 1.81 2.68 24.25
N ASN A 89 2.42 2.59 25.42
CA ASN A 89 3.37 1.54 25.87
C ASN A 89 4.87 1.73 25.61
N SER A 90 5.39 2.96 25.55
CA SER A 90 6.83 3.23 25.76
C SER A 90 7.14 3.49 27.24
N SER A 91 6.88 2.51 28.11
CA SER A 91 7.32 2.51 29.53
C SER A 91 8.81 2.15 29.70
N SER A 92 9.64 2.56 28.73
CA SER A 92 11.09 2.40 28.75
C SER A 92 11.71 3.74 28.36
N GLY A 93 12.57 4.28 29.22
CA GLY A 93 13.14 5.61 29.06
C GLY A 93 13.99 5.73 27.80
N ILE A 94 13.52 6.50 26.83
CA ILE A 94 14.21 6.80 25.56
C ILE A 94 14.07 8.30 25.30
N THR A 95 15.15 8.92 24.81
CA THR A 95 15.35 10.37 24.69
C THR A 95 14.45 11.05 23.64
N ASP A 96 14.29 12.38 23.80
CA ASP A 96 13.33 13.20 23.05
C ASP A 96 13.49 13.18 21.51
N ASP A 97 14.66 12.83 20.98
CA ASP A 97 14.88 12.73 19.53
C ASP A 97 14.02 11.65 18.84
N LYS A 98 13.57 10.62 19.59
CA LYS A 98 12.65 9.59 19.08
C LYS A 98 11.17 9.99 19.17
N LYS A 99 10.84 11.04 19.91
CA LYS A 99 9.45 11.43 20.22
C LYS A 99 8.65 11.87 18.98
N ASN A 100 9.34 12.19 17.88
CA ASN A 100 8.72 12.65 16.63
C ASN A 100 8.52 11.51 15.59
N SER A 101 9.08 10.30 15.76
CA SER A 101 8.87 9.18 14.83
C SER A 101 7.55 8.43 15.03
N ASP A 102 6.89 8.62 16.18
CA ASP A 102 5.90 7.68 16.70
C ASP A 102 4.45 8.07 16.40
N ARG A 103 4.22 9.22 15.74
CA ARG A 103 2.89 9.65 15.24
C ARG A 103 2.62 9.24 13.78
N ARG A 104 3.08 8.04 13.40
CA ARG A 104 3.00 7.49 12.04
C ARG A 104 1.55 7.24 11.60
N TRP A 105 1.23 7.65 10.37
CA TRP A 105 0.01 7.25 9.68
C TRP A 105 0.14 5.82 9.12
N ILE A 106 -0.90 5.03 9.29
CA ILE A 106 -1.01 3.64 8.86
C ILE A 106 -2.32 3.41 8.11
N VAL A 107 -2.38 2.33 7.33
CA VAL A 107 -3.65 1.74 6.89
C VAL A 107 -3.85 0.39 7.54
N VAL A 108 -5.08 0.15 7.99
CA VAL A 108 -5.53 -1.09 8.60
C VAL A 108 -6.57 -1.73 7.69
N LYS A 109 -6.22 -2.82 7.00
CA LYS A 109 -7.16 -3.63 6.23
C LYS A 109 -7.77 -4.68 7.15
N LYS A 110 -9.06 -4.53 7.44
CA LYS A 110 -9.85 -5.45 8.26
C LYS A 110 -10.57 -6.45 7.36
N PHE A 111 -10.38 -7.73 7.61
CA PHE A 111 -11.04 -8.81 6.87
C PHE A 111 -12.37 -9.21 7.53
N THR A 112 -13.30 -9.80 6.76
CA THR A 112 -14.43 -10.51 7.37
C THR A 112 -13.95 -11.76 8.10
N LYS A 113 -14.73 -12.21 9.11
CA LYS A 113 -14.45 -13.43 9.88
C LYS A 113 -14.25 -14.68 9.00
N VAL A 114 -14.90 -14.74 7.84
CA VAL A 114 -14.85 -15.91 6.94
C VAL A 114 -13.69 -15.88 5.94
N ALA A 115 -13.01 -14.75 5.76
CA ALA A 115 -11.95 -14.61 4.76
C ALA A 115 -10.60 -15.25 5.18
N TRP A 116 -10.42 -15.49 6.49
CA TRP A 116 -9.22 -16.04 7.11
C TRP A 116 -9.57 -16.92 8.34
N PRO A 117 -10.19 -18.09 8.13
CA PRO A 117 -10.68 -18.94 9.22
C PRO A 117 -9.55 -19.59 10.03
N ASP A 118 -8.40 -19.86 9.42
CA ASP A 118 -7.20 -20.38 10.10
C ASP A 118 -6.32 -19.19 10.57
N PRO A 119 -6.19 -18.94 11.89
CA PRO A 119 -5.33 -17.89 12.42
C PRO A 119 -3.87 -18.12 12.10
N LYS A 120 -3.39 -19.37 12.13
CA LYS A 120 -1.99 -19.69 11.86
C LYS A 120 -1.66 -19.44 10.39
N GLN A 121 -2.53 -19.86 9.47
CA GLN A 121 -2.36 -19.57 8.04
C GLN A 121 -2.31 -18.06 7.77
N PHE A 122 -3.13 -17.27 8.47
CA PHE A 122 -3.09 -15.81 8.37
C PHE A 122 -1.76 -15.23 8.86
N VAL A 123 -1.27 -15.64 10.03
CA VAL A 123 0.01 -15.17 10.59
C VAL A 123 1.20 -15.59 9.72
N ASP A 124 1.25 -16.86 9.29
CA ASP A 124 2.32 -17.39 8.42
C ASP A 124 2.40 -16.59 7.10
N GLU A 125 1.25 -16.28 6.48
CA GLU A 125 1.21 -15.51 5.24
C GLU A 125 1.49 -14.01 5.46
N ALA A 126 0.94 -13.41 6.52
CA ALA A 126 1.20 -12.02 6.87
C ALA A 126 2.68 -11.80 7.18
N TRP A 127 3.33 -12.70 7.91
CA TRP A 127 4.77 -12.66 8.16
C TRP A 127 5.58 -12.87 6.88
N GLY A 128 5.15 -13.79 6.02
CA GLY A 128 5.78 -14.03 4.73
C GLY A 128 5.73 -12.82 3.78
N VAL A 129 4.63 -12.07 3.76
CA VAL A 129 4.55 -10.77 3.04
C VAL A 129 5.30 -9.67 3.81
N GLY A 130 5.26 -9.71 5.14
CA GLY A 130 5.93 -8.79 6.06
C GLY A 130 7.45 -8.79 5.99
N LYS A 131 8.07 -9.80 5.37
CA LYS A 131 9.50 -9.81 5.04
C LYS A 131 9.88 -8.90 3.88
N LEU A 132 8.95 -8.67 2.94
CA LEU A 132 9.23 -7.87 1.75
C LEU A 132 9.48 -6.42 2.14
N ARG A 133 10.61 -5.87 1.71
CA ARG A 133 11.06 -4.51 2.04
C ARG A 133 11.66 -3.85 0.81
N ASN A 134 10.89 -2.97 0.19
CA ASN A 134 11.33 -2.21 -0.97
C ASN A 134 10.74 -0.78 -0.95
N LYS A 135 11.34 0.13 -1.71
CA LYS A 135 10.56 1.20 -2.36
C LYS A 135 9.63 0.55 -3.40
N ARG A 136 8.79 1.32 -4.11
CA ARG A 136 7.80 0.78 -5.07
C ARG A 136 6.72 -0.15 -4.46
N LEU A 137 6.84 -0.55 -3.20
CA LEU A 137 5.78 -1.14 -2.39
C LEU A 137 5.31 -0.12 -1.35
N ALA A 138 4.02 -0.19 -0.99
CA ALA A 138 3.52 0.27 0.30
C ALA A 138 3.63 -0.94 1.23
N ASN A 139 4.64 -0.95 2.08
CA ASN A 139 5.09 -2.16 2.75
C ASN A 139 4.12 -2.61 3.84
N LEU A 140 4.04 -3.93 4.05
CA LEU A 140 3.33 -4.49 5.19
C LEU A 140 4.20 -4.34 6.44
N ILE A 141 3.75 -3.54 7.40
CA ILE A 141 4.47 -3.24 8.65
C ILE A 141 3.96 -4.06 9.83
N GLY A 142 2.82 -4.73 9.71
CA GLY A 142 2.36 -5.65 10.74
C GLY A 142 1.02 -6.32 10.50
N TYR A 143 0.53 -6.98 11.54
CA TYR A 143 -0.78 -7.62 11.59
C TYR A 143 -1.38 -7.55 13.01
N CYS A 144 -2.66 -7.89 13.13
CA CYS A 144 -3.32 -8.23 14.40
C CYS A 144 -4.12 -9.51 14.18
N CYS A 145 -3.99 -10.48 15.09
CA CYS A 145 -4.64 -11.78 15.04
C CYS A 145 -5.27 -12.15 16.40
N ASP A 146 -6.31 -11.42 16.79
CA ASP A 146 -6.93 -11.50 18.13
C ASP A 146 -8.33 -12.13 18.05
N GLY A 147 -8.50 -13.35 18.57
CA GLY A 147 -9.77 -14.09 18.49
C GLY A 147 -10.25 -14.30 17.04
N ASP A 148 -11.38 -13.68 16.67
CA ASP A 148 -11.94 -13.66 15.31
C ASP A 148 -11.35 -12.56 14.41
N GLU A 149 -10.59 -11.62 14.98
CA GLU A 149 -10.12 -10.42 14.28
C GLU A 149 -8.85 -10.71 13.48
N ARG A 150 -8.88 -10.35 12.19
CA ARG A 150 -7.78 -10.52 11.24
C ARG A 150 -7.55 -9.19 10.54
N LEU A 151 -6.45 -8.52 10.88
CA LEU A 151 -6.13 -7.20 10.34
C LEU A 151 -4.68 -7.14 9.86
N LEU A 152 -4.48 -6.48 8.73
CA LEU A 152 -3.15 -6.18 8.20
C LEU A 152 -2.87 -4.69 8.34
N VAL A 153 -1.65 -4.36 8.75
CA VAL A 153 -1.17 -2.98 8.96
C VAL A 153 -0.09 -2.68 7.92
N ALA A 154 -0.30 -1.66 7.11
CA ALA A 154 0.64 -1.21 6.08
C ALA A 154 0.90 0.30 6.16
N GLU A 155 1.93 0.75 5.46
CA GLU A 155 2.26 2.18 5.32
C GLU A 155 1.10 2.97 4.68
N TYR A 156 0.76 4.14 5.23
CA TYR A 156 -0.21 5.04 4.61
C TYR A 156 0.41 5.83 3.46
N MET A 157 -0.31 5.87 2.34
CA MET A 157 0.06 6.61 1.13
C MET A 157 -0.86 7.83 1.03
N PRO A 158 -0.36 9.06 1.25
CA PRO A 158 -1.21 10.24 1.42
C PRO A 158 -1.75 10.80 0.09
N ASN A 159 -1.07 10.53 -1.03
CA ASN A 159 -1.36 11.15 -2.32
C ASN A 159 -2.24 10.26 -3.22
N ASP A 160 -3.18 9.53 -2.61
CA ASP A 160 -4.25 8.77 -3.28
C ASP A 160 -3.79 7.66 -4.25
N THR A 161 -4.73 7.07 -5.01
CA THR A 161 -4.52 5.95 -5.94
C THR A 161 -4.29 6.42 -7.38
N LEU A 162 -3.62 5.60 -8.20
CA LEU A 162 -3.54 5.82 -9.65
C LEU A 162 -4.93 5.97 -10.28
N ALA A 163 -5.90 5.17 -9.87
CA ALA A 163 -7.27 5.25 -10.38
C ALA A 163 -7.90 6.65 -10.20
N LYS A 164 -7.69 7.30 -9.04
CA LYS A 164 -8.13 8.68 -8.83
C LYS A 164 -7.44 9.66 -9.78
N HIS A 165 -6.11 9.61 -9.83
CA HIS A 165 -5.26 10.46 -10.68
C HIS A 165 -5.41 10.26 -12.19
N LEU A 166 -6.10 9.20 -12.61
CA LEU A 166 -6.19 8.77 -14.00
C LEU A 166 -7.62 8.81 -14.54
N PHE A 167 -8.62 8.39 -13.77
CA PHE A 167 -10.01 8.26 -14.24
C PHE A 167 -10.91 9.45 -13.86
N HIS A 168 -10.51 10.27 -12.88
CA HIS A 168 -11.29 11.42 -12.42
C HIS A 168 -10.72 12.72 -13.00
N TRP A 169 -11.32 13.21 -14.08
CA TRP A 169 -10.92 14.41 -14.81
C TRP A 169 -10.99 15.71 -14.00
N GLU A 170 -11.74 15.74 -12.89
CA GLU A 170 -11.84 16.86 -11.96
C GLU A 170 -10.55 17.05 -11.13
N SER A 171 -9.79 15.97 -10.92
CA SER A 171 -8.40 16.03 -10.49
C SER A 171 -7.50 16.15 -11.71
N GLN A 172 -6.48 17.03 -11.63
CA GLN A 172 -5.50 17.23 -12.69
C GLN A 172 -4.91 15.89 -13.17
N THR A 173 -5.18 15.52 -14.42
CA THR A 173 -4.75 14.24 -14.97
C THR A 173 -3.23 14.15 -15.03
N ILE A 174 -2.66 13.03 -14.59
CA ILE A 174 -1.20 12.89 -14.51
C ILE A 174 -0.53 12.92 -15.89
N GLU A 175 0.58 13.66 -15.96
CA GLU A 175 1.37 13.80 -17.19
C GLU A 175 2.01 12.48 -17.65
N TRP A 176 2.29 12.39 -18.95
CA TRP A 176 2.81 11.18 -19.59
C TRP A 176 4.06 10.61 -18.91
N ALA A 177 5.02 11.47 -18.52
CA ALA A 177 6.24 11.04 -17.82
C ALA A 177 5.95 10.31 -16.48
N LEU A 178 4.95 10.75 -15.73
CA LEU A 178 4.54 10.07 -14.51
C LEU A 178 3.84 8.74 -14.79
N ARG A 179 3.09 8.62 -15.90
CA ARG A 179 2.50 7.34 -16.35
C ARG A 179 3.58 6.31 -16.69
N LEU A 180 4.64 6.72 -17.38
CA LEU A 180 5.82 5.89 -17.65
C LEU A 180 6.55 5.48 -16.37
N ARG A 181 6.64 6.39 -15.39
CA ARG A 181 7.22 6.08 -14.06
C ARG A 181 6.38 5.07 -13.28
N VAL A 182 5.05 5.23 -13.29
CA VAL A 182 4.11 4.26 -12.69
C VAL A 182 4.32 2.87 -13.28
N ALA A 183 4.34 2.74 -14.61
CA ALA A 183 4.53 1.46 -15.29
C ALA A 183 5.84 0.79 -14.88
N LEU A 184 6.96 1.52 -14.89
CA LEU A 184 8.26 0.99 -14.48
C LEU A 184 8.26 0.58 -13.00
N TYR A 185 7.77 1.45 -12.11
CA TYR A 185 7.85 1.22 -10.66
C TYR A 185 6.97 0.04 -10.23
N MET A 186 5.82 -0.16 -10.87
CA MET A 186 5.04 -1.40 -10.74
C MET A 186 5.83 -2.63 -11.21
N ALA A 187 6.51 -2.56 -12.35
CA ALA A 187 7.30 -3.67 -12.89
C ALA A 187 8.48 -4.01 -11.97
N GLU A 188 9.19 -3.01 -11.44
CA GLU A 188 10.23 -3.15 -10.41
C GLU A 188 9.68 -3.87 -9.16
N ALA A 189 8.52 -3.44 -8.65
CA ALA A 189 7.89 -4.04 -7.47
C ALA A 189 7.53 -5.53 -7.70
N LEU A 190 6.91 -5.85 -8.84
CA LEU A 190 6.55 -7.23 -9.19
C LEU A 190 7.78 -8.11 -9.44
N ASN A 191 8.83 -7.57 -10.07
CA ASN A 191 10.08 -8.27 -10.29
C ASN A 191 10.81 -8.57 -8.96
N TYR A 192 10.80 -7.62 -8.02
CA TYR A 192 11.30 -7.82 -6.66
C TYR A 192 10.51 -8.92 -5.92
N CYS A 193 9.18 -8.82 -5.88
CA CYS A 193 8.34 -9.85 -5.24
C CYS A 193 8.58 -11.24 -5.83
N ARG A 194 8.75 -11.37 -7.16
CA ARG A 194 9.14 -12.61 -7.83
C ARG A 194 10.50 -13.14 -7.35
N ALA A 195 11.51 -12.28 -7.24
CA ALA A 195 12.85 -12.66 -6.78
C ALA A 195 12.84 -13.16 -5.33
N GLU A 196 12.02 -12.56 -4.47
CA GLU A 196 11.77 -12.95 -3.07
C GLU A 196 10.82 -14.17 -2.92
N GLY A 197 10.60 -14.94 -3.99
CA GLY A 197 9.77 -16.15 -3.96
C GLY A 197 8.26 -15.91 -3.88
N ARG A 198 7.79 -14.68 -4.08
CA ARG A 198 6.37 -14.27 -4.09
C ARG A 198 5.93 -13.75 -5.47
N PRO A 199 5.88 -14.60 -6.51
CA PRO A 199 5.56 -14.18 -7.89
C PRO A 199 4.07 -13.94 -8.16
N LEU A 200 3.20 -14.12 -7.15
CA LEU A 200 1.75 -13.99 -7.30
C LEU A 200 1.28 -12.68 -6.68
N TYR A 201 0.50 -11.91 -7.44
CA TYR A 201 -0.21 -10.74 -6.97
C TYR A 201 -1.69 -10.88 -7.34
N HIS A 202 -2.55 -10.94 -6.33
CA HIS A 202 -3.99 -11.03 -6.50
C HIS A 202 -4.60 -9.63 -6.69
N ASP A 203 -5.48 -9.50 -7.69
CA ASP A 203 -6.23 -8.26 -7.97
C ASP A 203 -5.32 -7.05 -8.28
N LEU A 204 -4.38 -7.21 -9.22
CA LEU A 204 -3.57 -6.10 -9.75
C LEU A 204 -4.42 -5.22 -10.67
N ASN A 205 -4.55 -3.93 -10.34
CA ASN A 205 -5.30 -2.92 -11.08
C ASN A 205 -4.86 -1.51 -10.65
N ALA A 206 -5.39 -0.45 -11.28
CA ALA A 206 -5.06 0.94 -10.95
C ALA A 206 -5.38 1.34 -9.49
N TYR A 207 -6.36 0.71 -8.83
CA TYR A 207 -6.68 0.94 -7.41
C TYR A 207 -5.68 0.32 -6.44
N ARG A 208 -4.69 -0.44 -6.94
CA ARG A 208 -3.58 -1.01 -6.14
C ARG A 208 -2.29 -0.23 -6.20
N VAL A 209 -2.19 0.75 -7.10
CA VAL A 209 -1.08 1.69 -7.15
C VAL A 209 -1.49 2.94 -6.38
N LEU A 210 -0.63 3.37 -5.46
CA LEU A 210 -0.82 4.51 -4.57
C LEU A 210 0.41 5.43 -4.66
N PHE A 211 0.30 6.68 -4.22
CA PHE A 211 1.44 7.60 -4.22
C PHE A 211 1.88 7.98 -2.79
N ASP A 212 3.19 7.84 -2.53
CA ASP A 212 3.80 8.22 -1.25
C ASP A 212 3.88 9.74 -1.06
N GLU A 213 4.38 10.19 0.09
CA GLU A 213 4.56 11.62 0.43
C GLU A 213 5.41 12.43 -0.56
N ASN A 214 6.31 11.78 -1.31
CA ASN A 214 7.13 12.40 -2.35
C ASN A 214 6.52 12.22 -3.76
N GLY A 215 5.28 11.76 -3.82
CA GLY A 215 4.54 11.48 -5.05
C GLY A 215 5.02 10.22 -5.77
N ASP A 216 5.86 9.39 -5.17
CA ASP A 216 6.45 8.23 -5.84
C ASP A 216 5.44 7.06 -5.87
N PRO A 217 5.19 6.42 -7.03
CA PRO A 217 4.22 5.34 -7.11
C PRO A 217 4.67 4.08 -6.36
N ARG A 218 3.74 3.53 -5.56
CA ARG A 218 3.87 2.36 -4.69
C ARG A 218 2.73 1.38 -4.93
N LEU A 219 3.07 0.13 -5.24
CA LEU A 219 2.14 -0.99 -5.30
C LEU A 219 1.76 -1.46 -3.88
N SER A 220 0.47 -1.60 -3.60
CA SER A 220 -0.02 -2.05 -2.30
C SER A 220 0.48 -3.47 -1.96
N CYS A 221 0.93 -3.72 -0.74
CA CYS A 221 1.24 -5.10 -0.31
C CYS A 221 0.00 -6.03 -0.25
N PHE A 222 -1.23 -5.48 -0.22
CA PHE A 222 -2.42 -6.27 0.10
C PHE A 222 -2.83 -7.30 -0.96
N GLY A 223 -2.37 -7.18 -2.21
CA GLY A 223 -2.57 -8.21 -3.24
C GLY A 223 -1.63 -9.41 -3.11
N LEU A 224 -0.56 -9.31 -2.32
CA LEU A 224 0.40 -10.40 -2.10
C LEU A 224 -0.11 -11.46 -1.10
N MET A 225 -1.25 -11.20 -0.45
CA MET A 225 -1.84 -12.07 0.57
C MET A 225 -2.66 -13.20 -0.05
N LYS A 226 -2.23 -14.45 0.14
CA LYS A 226 -2.87 -15.65 -0.41
C LYS A 226 -3.59 -16.49 0.67
N ASN A 227 -4.93 -16.48 0.68
CA ASN A 227 -5.74 -17.21 1.68
C ASN A 227 -6.15 -18.65 1.31
N SER A 228 -5.82 -19.15 0.13
CA SER A 228 -5.93 -20.58 -0.19
C SER A 228 -4.59 -21.16 -0.62
N ARG A 229 -4.21 -22.34 -0.12
CA ARG A 229 -3.01 -23.08 -0.58
C ARG A 229 -2.98 -23.24 -2.10
N ASP A 230 -4.16 -23.41 -2.71
CA ASP A 230 -4.39 -23.58 -4.14
C ASP A 230 -4.22 -22.31 -5.00
N GLY A 231 -4.05 -21.12 -4.41
CA GLY A 231 -3.98 -19.86 -5.18
C GLY A 231 -5.33 -19.26 -5.58
N LYS A 232 -6.43 -19.82 -5.04
CA LYS A 232 -7.75 -19.17 -4.99
C LYS A 232 -7.70 -18.03 -3.97
N SER A 233 -8.35 -16.91 -4.26
CA SER A 233 -8.54 -15.83 -3.28
C SER A 233 -10.03 -15.61 -3.01
N TYR A 234 -10.42 -15.55 -1.74
CA TYR A 234 -11.81 -15.28 -1.34
C TYR A 234 -12.28 -13.85 -1.68
N SER A 235 -11.38 -12.95 -2.13
CA SER A 235 -11.73 -11.57 -2.45
C SER A 235 -11.16 -11.05 -3.78
N THR A 236 -10.80 -11.93 -4.71
CA THR A 236 -10.46 -11.53 -6.08
C THR A 236 -11.71 -11.14 -6.87
N ASN A 237 -12.17 -9.90 -6.64
CA ASN A 237 -12.97 -9.18 -7.64
C ASN A 237 -12.06 -8.78 -8.80
N LEU A 238 -11.59 -9.78 -9.55
CA LEU A 238 -10.84 -9.58 -10.79
C LEU A 238 -11.79 -8.98 -11.84
N ALA A 239 -11.94 -7.65 -11.81
CA ALA A 239 -12.54 -6.88 -12.91
C ALA A 239 -11.92 -7.28 -14.26
N TYR A 240 -10.64 -7.68 -14.23
CA TYR A 240 -9.88 -8.29 -15.31
C TYR A 240 -9.49 -9.71 -14.92
N THR A 241 -10.28 -10.70 -15.34
CA THR A 241 -9.97 -12.10 -15.07
C THR A 241 -9.14 -12.71 -16.21
N PRO A 242 -7.89 -13.16 -15.98
CA PRO A 242 -7.06 -13.76 -17.02
C PRO A 242 -7.68 -15.04 -17.62
N PRO A 243 -7.48 -15.34 -18.91
CA PRO A 243 -8.15 -16.46 -19.60
C PRO A 243 -7.96 -17.83 -18.93
N GLU A 244 -6.79 -18.06 -18.34
CA GLU A 244 -6.48 -19.27 -17.58
C GLU A 244 -7.20 -19.34 -16.23
N TYR A 245 -7.39 -18.21 -15.55
CA TYR A 245 -8.14 -18.15 -14.28
C TYR A 245 -9.62 -18.52 -14.50
N LEU A 246 -10.22 -18.11 -15.62
CA LEU A 246 -11.58 -18.54 -15.99
C LEU A 246 -11.70 -20.07 -16.16
N LYS A 247 -10.61 -20.76 -16.53
CA LYS A 247 -10.58 -22.22 -16.75
C LYS A 247 -10.29 -23.00 -15.47
N ASN A 248 -9.41 -22.51 -14.59
CA ASN A 248 -8.88 -23.28 -13.46
C ASN A 248 -9.11 -22.64 -12.07
N GLY A 249 -9.54 -21.38 -12.00
CA GLY A 249 -9.76 -20.62 -10.77
C GLY A 249 -8.50 -20.33 -9.96
N ARG A 250 -7.31 -20.28 -10.57
CA ARG A 250 -6.02 -20.08 -9.89
C ARG A 250 -5.21 -18.98 -10.57
N VAL A 251 -4.63 -18.08 -9.77
CA VAL A 251 -3.68 -17.06 -10.27
C VAL A 251 -2.32 -17.71 -10.50
N THR A 252 -1.73 -17.51 -11.68
CA THR A 252 -0.34 -17.87 -12.00
C THR A 252 0.54 -16.62 -12.12
N PRO A 253 1.88 -16.73 -12.22
CA PRO A 253 2.72 -15.57 -12.50
C PRO A 253 2.33 -14.85 -13.81
N GLU A 254 1.92 -15.61 -14.83
CA GLU A 254 1.48 -15.10 -16.12
C GLU A 254 0.13 -14.40 -16.04
N SER A 255 -0.74 -14.80 -15.09
CA SER A 255 -1.97 -14.08 -14.75
C SER A 255 -1.68 -12.67 -14.22
N VAL A 256 -0.60 -12.51 -13.44
CA VAL A 256 -0.13 -11.19 -12.98
C VAL A 256 0.32 -10.33 -14.16
N ILE A 257 1.01 -10.91 -15.15
CA ILE A 257 1.43 -10.20 -16.37
C ILE A 257 0.21 -9.73 -17.18
N PHE A 258 -0.83 -10.56 -17.30
CA PHE A 258 -2.08 -10.17 -17.96
C PHE A 258 -2.71 -8.94 -17.29
N SER A 259 -2.82 -8.97 -15.95
CA SER A 259 -3.32 -7.83 -15.17
C SER A 259 -2.40 -6.60 -15.20
N PHE A 260 -1.09 -6.77 -15.40
CA PHE A 260 -0.19 -5.65 -15.66
C PHE A 260 -0.50 -5.00 -17.02
N GLY A 261 -0.76 -5.81 -18.05
CA GLY A 261 -1.17 -5.35 -19.37
C GLY A 261 -2.45 -4.52 -19.37
N THR A 262 -3.43 -4.83 -18.51
CA THR A 262 -4.64 -3.99 -18.38
C THR A 262 -4.33 -2.63 -17.75
N VAL A 263 -3.42 -2.55 -16.78
CA VAL A 263 -2.97 -1.26 -16.21
C VAL A 263 -2.18 -0.44 -17.24
N LEU A 264 -1.43 -1.05 -18.16
CA LEU A 264 -0.82 -0.31 -19.27
C LEU A 264 -1.87 0.33 -20.19
N LEU A 265 -3.01 -0.32 -20.44
CA LEU A 265 -4.11 0.26 -21.20
C LEU A 265 -4.83 1.38 -20.44
N ASP A 266 -5.03 1.22 -19.12
CA ASP A 266 -5.53 2.30 -18.26
C ASP A 266 -4.62 3.54 -18.39
N LEU A 267 -3.29 3.35 -18.29
CA LEU A 267 -2.29 4.42 -18.39
C LEU A 267 -2.28 5.11 -19.76
N LEU A 268 -2.35 4.33 -20.86
CA LEU A 268 -2.44 4.89 -22.22
C LEU A 268 -3.69 5.74 -22.41
N SER A 269 -4.83 5.33 -21.84
CA SER A 269 -6.15 5.86 -22.18
C SER A 269 -6.77 6.85 -21.20
N GLY A 270 -6.25 6.95 -19.97
CA GLY A 270 -6.89 7.75 -18.92
C GLY A 270 -8.25 7.21 -18.48
N LYS A 271 -8.57 5.95 -18.81
CA LYS A 271 -9.92 5.39 -18.65
C LYS A 271 -9.83 3.97 -18.14
N HIS A 272 -10.81 3.60 -17.32
CA HIS A 272 -10.97 2.22 -16.87
C HIS A 272 -11.61 1.39 -17.99
N ILE A 273 -10.79 0.85 -18.89
CA ILE A 273 -11.27 0.14 -20.09
C ILE A 273 -11.74 -1.26 -19.69
N PRO A 274 -12.98 -1.71 -19.99
CA PRO A 274 -13.41 -3.08 -19.71
C PRO A 274 -12.65 -4.14 -20.53
N PRO A 275 -12.50 -5.39 -20.04
CA PRO A 275 -11.66 -6.42 -20.68
C PRO A 275 -11.97 -6.73 -22.16
N SER A 276 -13.25 -6.70 -22.56
CA SER A 276 -13.66 -6.90 -23.95
C SER A 276 -13.11 -5.79 -24.85
N HIS A 277 -13.34 -4.53 -24.45
CA HIS A 277 -12.86 -3.36 -25.16
C HIS A 277 -11.33 -3.28 -25.18
N ALA A 278 -10.65 -3.68 -24.10
CA ALA A 278 -9.19 -3.76 -24.04
C ALA A 278 -8.60 -4.65 -25.16
N LEU A 279 -9.17 -5.85 -25.34
CA LEU A 279 -8.75 -6.79 -26.39
C LEU A 279 -9.11 -6.27 -27.79
N ASP A 280 -10.27 -5.64 -27.95
CA ASP A 280 -10.72 -5.10 -29.23
C ASP A 280 -9.92 -3.85 -29.66
N MET A 281 -9.51 -2.99 -28.71
CA MET A 281 -8.63 -1.84 -28.97
C MET A 281 -7.23 -2.28 -29.41
N ILE A 282 -6.68 -3.35 -28.80
CA ILE A 282 -5.42 -3.96 -29.25
C ILE A 282 -5.56 -4.57 -30.64
N ARG A 283 -6.66 -5.29 -30.92
CA ARG A 283 -6.93 -5.86 -32.25
C ARG A 283 -7.10 -4.80 -33.33
N ALA A 284 -7.73 -3.68 -33.01
CA ALA A 284 -7.89 -2.55 -33.91
C ALA A 284 -6.56 -1.85 -34.25
N LYS A 285 -5.50 -2.07 -33.46
CA LYS A 285 -4.15 -1.49 -33.62
C LYS A 285 -4.13 0.04 -33.78
N ASN A 286 -5.14 0.71 -33.23
CA ASN A 286 -5.30 2.15 -33.36
C ASN A 286 -4.86 2.84 -32.06
N LEU A 287 -3.54 3.04 -31.93
CA LEU A 287 -2.93 3.72 -30.79
C LEU A 287 -3.58 5.10 -30.55
N LEU A 288 -3.78 5.89 -31.61
CA LEU A 288 -4.29 7.26 -31.49
C LEU A 288 -5.72 7.32 -30.91
N PHE A 289 -6.55 6.31 -31.17
CA PHE A 289 -7.88 6.18 -30.56
C PHE A 289 -7.85 5.65 -29.12
N LEU A 290 -6.78 4.94 -28.74
CA LEU A 290 -6.55 4.49 -27.36
C LEU A 290 -6.03 5.62 -26.47
N MET A 291 -5.20 6.54 -27.00
CA MET A 291 -4.54 7.57 -26.20
C MET A 291 -5.53 8.50 -25.47
N ASP A 292 -5.18 8.85 -24.24
CA ASP A 292 -5.92 9.81 -23.42
C ASP A 292 -5.93 11.21 -24.07
N SER A 293 -7.13 11.72 -24.35
CA SER A 293 -7.33 13.06 -24.89
C SER A 293 -6.82 14.17 -23.96
N HIS A 294 -6.80 13.95 -22.64
CA HIS A 294 -6.31 14.95 -21.67
C HIS A 294 -4.79 15.10 -21.65
N LEU A 295 -4.05 14.24 -22.36
CA LEU A 295 -2.64 14.48 -22.61
C LEU A 295 -2.41 15.59 -23.64
N GLU A 296 -3.42 15.98 -24.44
CA GLU A 296 -3.35 17.06 -25.45
C GLU A 296 -2.16 16.92 -26.44
N GLY A 297 -1.70 15.69 -26.69
CA GLY A 297 -0.53 15.41 -27.53
C GLY A 297 0.83 15.52 -26.83
N ASN A 298 0.87 15.78 -25.51
CA ASN A 298 2.08 15.86 -24.69
C ASN A 298 2.66 14.46 -24.35
N PHE A 299 2.93 13.66 -25.37
CA PHE A 299 3.59 12.35 -25.29
C PHE A 299 4.39 12.06 -26.58
N SER A 300 5.46 11.27 -26.50
CA SER A 300 6.13 10.76 -27.72
C SER A 300 5.32 9.62 -28.31
N THR A 301 5.12 9.64 -29.63
CA THR A 301 4.42 8.56 -30.35
C THR A 301 5.24 7.27 -30.29
N GLU A 302 6.56 7.37 -30.28
CA GLU A 302 7.51 6.27 -30.16
C GLU A 302 7.40 5.60 -28.78
N GLU A 303 7.44 6.39 -27.70
CA GLU A 303 7.24 5.90 -26.32
C GLU A 303 5.87 5.23 -26.16
N ALA A 304 4.80 5.87 -26.64
CA ALA A 304 3.45 5.34 -26.58
C ALA A 304 3.30 4.03 -27.38
N THR A 305 3.98 3.92 -28.52
CA THR A 305 4.02 2.67 -29.32
C THR A 305 4.71 1.54 -28.55
N VAL A 306 5.85 1.79 -27.89
CA VAL A 306 6.53 0.78 -27.07
C VAL A 306 5.64 0.30 -25.92
N VAL A 307 4.93 1.21 -25.24
CA VAL A 307 3.99 0.85 -24.16
C VAL A 307 2.79 0.06 -24.69
N PHE A 308 2.25 0.43 -25.87
CA PHE A 308 1.15 -0.28 -26.52
C PHE A 308 1.54 -1.71 -26.95
N ASP A 309 2.70 -1.88 -27.58
CA ASP A 309 3.22 -3.19 -27.97
C ASP A 309 3.55 -4.06 -26.76
N LEU A 310 4.01 -3.46 -25.66
CA LEU A 310 4.18 -4.14 -24.38
C LEU A 310 2.83 -4.59 -23.78
N ALA A 311 1.80 -3.73 -23.79
CA ALA A 311 0.45 -4.09 -23.35
C ALA A 311 -0.14 -5.23 -24.19
N SER A 312 0.02 -5.16 -25.52
CA SER A 312 -0.37 -6.20 -26.47
C SER A 312 0.32 -7.55 -26.18
N ARG A 313 1.62 -7.55 -25.85
CA ARG A 313 2.33 -8.77 -25.43
C ARG A 313 1.88 -9.29 -24.05
N CYS A 314 1.61 -8.39 -23.10
CA CYS A 314 1.11 -8.79 -21.78
C CYS A 314 -0.29 -9.43 -21.85
N LEU A 315 -1.13 -9.00 -22.80
CA LEU A 315 -2.52 -9.43 -22.97
C LEU A 315 -2.70 -10.60 -23.96
N GLN A 316 -1.62 -11.29 -24.34
CA GLN A 316 -1.72 -12.51 -25.15
C GLN A 316 -2.57 -13.58 -24.47
N TYR A 317 -3.38 -14.28 -25.27
CA TYR A 317 -4.29 -15.31 -24.78
C TYR A 317 -3.53 -16.47 -24.15
N GLU A 318 -2.49 -16.96 -24.83
CA GLU A 318 -1.63 -18.03 -24.35
C GLU A 318 -0.64 -17.51 -23.29
N PRO A 319 -0.67 -18.01 -22.04
CA PRO A 319 0.13 -17.46 -20.93
C PRO A 319 1.64 -17.44 -21.20
N ARG A 320 2.14 -18.42 -21.96
CA ARG A 320 3.56 -18.59 -22.33
C ARG A 320 4.09 -17.58 -23.35
N GLU A 321 3.21 -16.82 -24.01
CA GLU A 321 3.57 -15.79 -24.99
C GLU A 321 3.74 -14.41 -24.33
N ARG A 322 3.37 -14.29 -23.05
CA ARG A 322 3.49 -13.07 -22.25
C ARG A 322 4.95 -12.90 -21.77
N PRO A 323 5.48 -11.66 -21.71
CA PRO A 323 6.83 -11.39 -21.24
C PRO A 323 6.96 -11.67 -19.73
N CYS A 324 8.19 -11.93 -19.25
CA CYS A 324 8.44 -12.01 -17.81
C CYS A 324 8.68 -10.61 -17.20
N THR A 325 8.63 -10.51 -15.87
CA THR A 325 8.82 -9.23 -15.15
C THR A 325 10.14 -8.54 -15.47
N LYS A 326 11.20 -9.30 -15.79
CA LYS A 326 12.51 -8.77 -16.19
C LYS A 326 12.43 -8.07 -17.54
N ASP A 327 11.84 -8.73 -18.55
CA ASP A 327 11.68 -8.18 -19.90
C ASP A 327 10.82 -6.90 -19.89
N ILE A 328 9.82 -6.84 -19.00
CA ILE A 328 8.97 -5.66 -18.78
C ILE A 328 9.80 -4.50 -18.22
N VAL A 329 10.61 -4.73 -17.17
CA VAL A 329 11.51 -3.70 -16.62
C VAL A 329 12.52 -3.24 -17.67
N GLU A 330 13.13 -4.16 -18.42
CA GLU A 330 14.07 -3.83 -19.50
C GLU A 330 13.41 -3.05 -20.65
N THR A 331 12.13 -3.31 -20.96
CA THR A 331 11.36 -2.54 -21.95
C THR A 331 11.03 -1.12 -21.46
N LEU A 332 10.70 -0.94 -20.16
CA LEU A 332 10.21 0.33 -19.61
C LEU A 332 11.30 1.26 -19.06
N SER A 333 12.47 0.73 -18.72
CA SER A 333 13.58 1.52 -18.16
C SER A 333 14.10 2.60 -19.12
N PRO A 334 14.26 2.36 -20.45
CA PRO A 334 14.71 3.39 -21.39
C PRO A 334 13.71 4.54 -21.60
N LEU A 335 12.44 4.33 -21.25
CA LEU A 335 11.36 5.32 -21.46
C LEU A 335 11.33 6.42 -20.37
N GLN A 336 12.21 6.39 -19.37
CA GLN A 336 12.19 7.34 -18.24
C GLN A 336 12.77 8.71 -18.61
N ASN A 337 12.04 9.46 -19.42
CA ASN A 337 12.45 10.73 -20.04
C ASN A 337 12.59 11.94 -19.09
N LYS A 338 12.04 11.88 -17.87
CA LYS A 338 12.19 12.92 -16.82
C LYS A 338 12.68 12.33 -15.49
N SER A 339 13.65 11.41 -15.51
CA SER A 339 14.11 10.65 -14.33
C SER A 339 14.65 11.52 -13.17
N ASP A 340 15.11 12.72 -13.50
CA ASP A 340 15.63 13.79 -12.64
C ASP A 340 14.53 14.67 -12.00
N VAL A 341 13.34 14.76 -12.60
CA VAL A 341 12.21 15.53 -12.07
C VAL A 341 11.50 14.72 -10.96
N PRO A 342 11.39 15.22 -9.72
CA PRO A 342 10.73 14.51 -8.63
C PRO A 342 9.23 14.28 -8.86
N SER A 343 8.70 13.15 -8.42
CA SER A 343 7.31 12.76 -8.68
C SER A 343 6.28 13.72 -8.08
N TYR A 344 6.57 14.34 -6.92
CA TYR A 344 5.71 15.37 -6.34
C TYR A 344 5.52 16.60 -7.24
N VAL A 345 6.51 16.95 -8.06
CA VAL A 345 6.39 18.05 -9.04
C VAL A 345 5.43 17.65 -10.16
N MET A 346 5.53 16.41 -10.65
CA MET A 346 4.65 15.87 -11.70
C MET A 346 3.19 15.71 -11.24
N LEU A 347 2.97 15.46 -9.94
CA LEU A 347 1.64 15.42 -9.31
C LEU A 347 1.09 16.80 -8.93
N GLY A 348 1.82 17.90 -9.17
CA GLY A 348 1.41 19.24 -8.73
C GLY A 348 1.37 19.43 -7.21
N ILE A 349 2.01 18.55 -6.44
CA ILE A 349 2.04 18.62 -4.97
C ILE A 349 2.94 19.78 -4.57
N SER A 350 2.32 20.84 -4.08
CA SER A 350 3.01 21.92 -3.40
C SER A 350 3.62 21.39 -2.10
N LYS A 351 4.93 21.12 -2.10
CA LYS A 351 5.66 21.03 -0.83
C LYS A 351 5.54 22.38 -0.15
N GLN A 352 4.84 22.43 0.99
CA GLN A 352 5.15 23.47 1.97
C GLN A 352 6.63 23.31 2.30
N GLU A 353 7.45 24.26 1.85
CA GLU A 353 8.76 24.44 2.43
C GLU A 353 8.54 24.54 3.94
N GLN A 354 9.27 23.73 4.71
CA GLN A 354 9.45 24.06 6.12
C GLN A 354 10.08 25.44 6.12
N ALA A 355 9.31 26.45 6.52
CA ALA A 355 9.78 27.82 6.55
C ALA A 355 11.13 27.83 7.29
N PRO A 356 12.17 28.52 6.77
CA PRO A 356 13.43 28.63 7.47
C PRO A 356 13.12 29.11 8.90
N PRO A 357 13.76 28.54 9.93
CA PRO A 357 13.34 28.70 11.32
C PRO A 357 13.17 30.19 11.62
N THR A 358 11.92 30.58 11.86
CA THR A 358 11.55 32.00 11.99
C THR A 358 12.47 32.62 13.02
N PRO A 359 13.18 33.72 12.73
CA PRO A 359 14.07 34.35 13.69
C PRO A 359 13.26 34.60 14.96
N GLN A 360 13.75 34.08 16.08
CA GLN A 360 13.07 34.17 17.37
C GLN A 360 12.96 35.64 17.78
N HIS A 361 11.86 36.28 17.40
CA HIS A 361 11.48 37.54 18.02
C HIS A 361 11.31 37.26 19.52
N PRO A 362 11.99 38.01 20.39
CA PRO A 362 11.82 37.83 21.83
C PRO A 362 10.34 37.99 22.16
N LEU A 363 9.79 37.01 22.88
CA LEU A 363 8.42 37.05 23.33
C LEU A 363 8.19 38.36 24.11
N SER A 364 7.00 38.95 23.98
CA SER A 364 6.61 40.04 24.87
C SER A 364 6.69 39.55 26.33
N PRO A 365 6.87 40.43 27.32
CA PRO A 365 6.96 40.01 28.73
C PRO A 365 5.78 39.11 29.15
N MET A 366 4.59 39.37 28.61
CA MET A 366 3.40 38.54 28.80
C MET A 366 3.50 37.17 28.10
N GLY A 367 3.94 37.14 26.83
CA GLY A 367 4.14 35.89 26.10
C GLY A 367 5.21 34.99 26.72
N ASP A 368 6.27 35.61 27.25
CA ASP A 368 7.36 34.95 27.97
C ASP A 368 6.87 34.35 29.29
N ALA A 369 6.13 35.12 30.09
CA ALA A 369 5.50 34.65 31.33
C ALA A 369 4.48 33.53 31.09
N CYS A 370 3.64 33.66 30.05
CA CYS A 370 2.71 32.60 29.61
C CYS A 370 3.45 31.32 29.17
N SER A 371 4.57 31.44 28.44
CA SER A 371 5.35 30.28 27.99
C SER A 371 5.93 29.46 29.14
N ARG A 372 6.24 30.12 30.27
CA ARG A 372 6.70 29.48 31.52
C ARG A 372 5.58 29.07 32.48
N MET A 373 4.32 29.38 32.16
CA MET A 373 3.17 29.27 33.08
C MET A 373 3.39 30.02 34.41
N ASP A 374 4.14 31.13 34.40
CA ASP A 374 4.43 31.93 35.59
C ASP A 374 3.25 32.86 35.92
N LEU A 375 2.30 32.33 36.69
CA LEU A 375 1.11 33.05 37.15
C LEU A 375 1.45 34.32 37.95
N THR A 376 2.62 34.38 38.60
CA THR A 376 3.04 35.56 39.38
C THR A 376 3.47 36.70 38.45
N ALA A 377 4.29 36.38 37.45
CA ALA A 377 4.69 37.34 36.42
C ALA A 377 3.49 37.79 35.56
N ILE A 378 2.59 36.88 35.18
CA ILE A 378 1.34 37.19 34.47
C ILE A 378 0.50 38.18 35.29
N HIS A 379 0.26 37.91 36.57
CA HIS A 379 -0.51 38.79 37.45
C HIS A 379 0.15 40.16 37.63
N GLN A 380 1.47 40.22 37.85
CA GLN A 380 2.20 41.49 37.95
C GLN A 380 2.09 42.34 36.67
N ILE A 381 2.17 41.72 35.49
CA ILE A 381 2.02 42.42 34.21
C ILE A 381 0.60 43.01 34.07
N LEU A 382 -0.45 42.23 34.39
CA LEU A 382 -1.84 42.70 34.33
C LEU A 382 -2.11 43.87 35.29
N VAL A 383 -1.57 43.81 36.52
CA VAL A 383 -1.66 44.91 37.50
C VAL A 383 -0.92 46.15 36.99
N MET A 384 0.28 45.98 36.42
CA MET A 384 1.09 47.10 35.91
C MET A 384 0.51 47.75 34.64
N MET A 385 -0.32 47.01 33.88
CA MET A 385 -1.09 47.52 32.74
C MET A 385 -2.40 48.22 33.16
N HIS A 386 -2.63 48.44 34.46
CA HIS A 386 -3.86 49.03 35.01
C HIS A 386 -5.15 48.30 34.58
N TYR A 387 -5.12 46.97 34.55
CA TYR A 387 -6.34 46.18 34.45
C TYR A 387 -7.16 46.37 35.73
N LYS A 388 -8.16 47.25 35.69
CA LYS A 388 -9.14 47.40 36.75
C LYS A 388 -10.18 46.29 36.64
N ASP A 389 -10.42 45.64 37.76
CA ASP A 389 -11.53 44.72 37.93
C ASP A 389 -12.79 45.57 38.13
N ASP A 390 -13.55 45.82 37.06
CA ASP A 390 -14.81 46.55 37.14
C ASP A 390 -15.90 45.61 37.67
N GLU A 391 -16.12 45.65 38.99
CA GLU A 391 -17.30 45.07 39.65
C GLU A 391 -18.59 45.75 39.17
N GLY A 392 -19.12 45.32 38.02
CA GLY A 392 -20.42 45.79 37.54
C GLY A 392 -20.83 45.26 36.16
N THR A 393 -22.05 44.69 36.09
CA THR A 393 -22.77 44.37 34.84
C THR A 393 -22.03 43.50 33.80
N ASN A 394 -22.11 42.18 33.95
CA ASN A 394 -21.70 41.23 32.91
C ASN A 394 -22.78 40.19 32.53
N GLU A 395 -24.06 40.54 32.70
CA GLU A 395 -25.21 39.70 32.29
C GLU A 395 -25.68 39.96 30.84
N LEU A 396 -25.23 41.08 30.23
CA LEU A 396 -25.61 41.46 28.86
C LEU A 396 -24.74 40.78 27.79
N SER A 397 -23.45 40.58 28.05
CA SER A 397 -22.49 40.01 27.08
C SER A 397 -22.84 38.58 26.65
N PHE A 398 -23.44 37.77 27.54
CA PHE A 398 -23.82 36.39 27.25
C PHE A 398 -25.11 36.29 26.41
N GLN A 399 -26.03 37.26 26.54
CA GLN A 399 -27.24 37.31 25.70
C GLN A 399 -26.94 37.80 24.28
N GLU A 400 -26.06 38.80 24.12
CA GLU A 400 -25.63 39.27 22.79
C GLU A 400 -24.87 38.19 22.02
N TRP A 401 -23.98 37.44 22.68
CA TRP A 401 -23.25 36.33 22.07
C TRP A 401 -24.16 35.17 21.63
N THR A 402 -25.16 34.82 22.44
CA THR A 402 -26.12 33.76 22.08
C THR A 402 -27.14 34.17 21.01
N GLN A 403 -27.32 35.48 20.77
CA GLN A 403 -28.14 35.98 19.66
C GLN A 403 -27.38 35.94 18.33
N GLN A 404 -26.11 36.38 18.30
CA GLN A 404 -25.27 36.27 17.09
C GLN A 404 -25.12 34.82 16.58
N MET A 405 -25.12 33.84 17.48
CA MET A 405 -25.07 32.41 17.13
C MET A 405 -26.40 31.85 16.60
N ARG A 406 -27.54 32.54 16.77
CA ARG A 406 -28.81 32.16 16.13
C ARG A 406 -28.95 32.77 14.74
N ASP A 407 -28.53 34.02 14.56
CA ASP A 407 -28.73 34.76 13.31
C ASP A 407 -27.70 34.39 12.22
N ALA A 408 -26.65 33.64 12.57
CA ALA A 408 -25.72 33.01 11.62
C ALA A 408 -26.15 31.61 11.14
N GLY A 409 -27.39 31.20 11.43
CA GLY A 409 -27.92 29.84 11.18
C GLY A 409 -29.20 29.79 10.34
N SER A 410 -29.41 30.75 9.42
CA SER A 410 -30.51 30.76 8.42
C SER A 410 -29.97 31.01 7.02
#